data_AF-A0A817FC33-F1
#
_entry.id   AF-A0A817FC33-F1
#
_cell.length_a   1.000
_cell.length_b   1.000
_cell.length_c   1.000
_cell.angle_alpha   90.00
_cell.angle_beta   90.00
_cell.angle_gamma   90.00
#
_symmetry.space_group_name_H-M   'P 1'
#
loop_
_entity.id
_entity.type
_entity.pdbx_description
1 polymer ?
#
loop_
_entity_poly.entity_id
_entity_poly.type
_entity_poly.pdbx_seq_one_letter_code
_entity_poly.pdbx_strand_id
1 'polypeptide(L)'
;MGDRLGSTSNSLSLNPVDTCNAYYSLSQDGNTTLTSPSNVIAAAAAPTTASSTTSSTLCMLIDGRPIQQRCKLLNDGLMQICRVPHARNIIEKIRFSRFLRRWEDHHLSLEHTEILSNTNEGYMDRPILYTSIEDMCPWSKTKMIDSKYRFCIRIVTNECIYFLQVGTLYLRDQWFYSLQWKRNKLKFERILRSANRPEILLKEMTHMIDFAMTIPIEDVEIHQFPLEIISEILQQQQCNLPRFVHENVIVSLAPLLEKNYPSPEICDFFSRHCRDSPRSQIVIEMFTPVVQRILKHNTDFGKYPRMRVFVQEYLHALNSQNDGLHVVQEFIKRIHGPTMICPFPRVLSNFVSVCLAAIYNFFEDRKNFRFEDKDSCRAYEEETESQLICYTTMLQT
;
A
#
# COMPACT_ATOMS: atom_id res chain seq x y z
N MET A 1 41.48 5.58 57.70
CA MET A 1 42.72 4.82 58.00
C MET A 1 42.39 3.36 57.78
N GLY A 2 43.01 2.70 56.80
CA GLY A 2 43.06 1.24 56.66
C GLY A 2 41.89 0.51 55.96
N ASP A 3 42.15 0.16 54.70
CA ASP A 3 41.84 -1.13 54.02
C ASP A 3 40.42 -1.50 53.56
N ARG A 4 40.19 -2.19 52.42
CA ARG A 4 40.82 -2.36 51.08
C ARG A 4 39.95 -3.42 50.34
N LEU A 5 40.05 -3.45 49.00
CA LEU A 5 39.53 -4.45 48.03
C LEU A 5 38.04 -4.27 47.64
N GLY A 6 37.62 -4.05 46.39
CA GLY A 6 38.27 -4.18 45.08
C GLY A 6 37.44 -5.11 44.18
N SER A 7 36.75 -4.58 43.17
CA SER A 7 36.61 -5.22 41.85
C SER A 7 35.80 -4.33 40.90
N THR A 8 36.44 -4.01 39.78
CA THR A 8 35.90 -3.40 38.56
C THR A 8 34.91 -4.33 37.84
N SER A 9 33.79 -3.79 37.35
CA SER A 9 33.11 -4.34 36.18
C SER A 9 32.29 -3.26 35.46
N ASN A 10 32.69 -3.01 34.20
CA ASN A 10 31.97 -2.21 33.21
C ASN A 10 30.58 -2.80 32.94
N SER A 11 29.54 -1.97 32.89
CA SER A 11 28.28 -2.32 32.21
C SER A 11 28.03 -1.30 31.10
N LEU A 12 28.41 -1.72 29.88
CA LEU A 12 28.11 -1.05 28.64
C LEU A 12 26.69 -1.42 28.20
N SER A 13 25.94 -0.38 27.84
CA SER A 13 24.71 -0.39 27.06
C SER A 13 24.83 -1.22 25.79
N LEU A 14 23.84 -2.08 25.50
CA LEU A 14 23.69 -2.73 24.20
C LEU A 14 22.22 -2.71 23.74
N ASN A 15 22.03 -2.16 22.55
CA ASN A 15 20.82 -2.15 21.73
C ASN A 15 20.45 -3.58 21.27
N PRO A 16 19.18 -3.91 21.01
CA PRO A 16 18.78 -5.17 20.42
C PRO A 16 18.51 -5.03 18.92
N VAL A 17 19.47 -5.44 18.09
CA VAL A 17 19.27 -5.84 16.68
C VAL A 17 20.16 -7.06 16.45
N ASP A 18 19.63 -8.03 15.70
CA ASP A 18 20.29 -9.25 15.19
C ASP A 18 20.49 -10.43 16.15
N THR A 19 19.56 -11.40 16.10
CA THR A 19 19.85 -12.79 16.46
C THR A 19 18.99 -13.75 15.63
N CYS A 20 19.43 -14.00 14.40
CA CYS A 20 18.99 -15.18 13.66
C CYS A 20 20.02 -15.56 12.59
N ASN A 21 21.22 -15.98 13.02
CA ASN A 21 22.17 -16.71 12.18
C ASN A 21 23.21 -17.44 13.05
N ALA A 22 22.88 -18.64 13.48
CA ALA A 22 23.86 -19.63 13.90
C ALA A 22 23.18 -21.00 13.83
N TYR A 23 23.66 -21.88 12.96
CA TYR A 23 23.79 -23.34 13.14
C TYR A 23 23.93 -24.01 11.77
N TYR A 24 25.15 -23.96 11.21
CA TYR A 24 25.64 -24.94 10.26
C TYR A 24 27.10 -25.23 10.59
N SER A 25 27.36 -26.40 11.17
CA SER A 25 28.66 -27.08 11.17
C SER A 25 28.48 -28.47 11.78
N LEU A 26 28.90 -29.49 11.02
CA LEU A 26 29.37 -30.84 11.40
C LEU A 26 28.66 -31.99 10.67
N SER A 27 29.25 -32.43 9.55
CA SER A 27 29.84 -33.78 9.44
C SER A 27 30.58 -33.93 8.09
N GLN A 28 31.91 -34.02 8.20
CA GLN A 28 32.90 -34.65 7.31
C GLN A 28 32.54 -36.15 7.02
N ASP A 29 33.08 -36.93 6.07
CA ASP A 29 34.16 -36.85 5.07
C ASP A 29 34.02 -38.05 4.11
N GLY A 30 34.68 -38.04 2.93
CA GLY A 30 35.01 -39.29 2.21
C GLY A 30 35.26 -39.21 0.68
N ASN A 31 36.52 -39.00 0.28
CA ASN A 31 37.07 -39.02 -1.09
C ASN A 31 36.74 -40.28 -1.93
N THR A 32 36.80 -40.21 -3.28
CA THR A 32 37.87 -40.78 -4.15
C THR A 32 37.66 -40.40 -5.64
N THR A 33 38.77 -40.36 -6.37
CA THR A 33 39.13 -39.73 -7.64
C THR A 33 38.91 -40.57 -8.91
N LEU A 34 38.96 -39.88 -10.07
CA LEU A 34 39.47 -40.30 -11.40
C LEU A 34 38.64 -41.22 -12.31
N THR A 35 38.15 -40.69 -13.45
CA THR A 35 38.68 -40.92 -14.82
C THR A 35 37.65 -40.56 -15.91
N SER A 36 38.11 -39.82 -16.92
CA SER A 36 37.50 -39.68 -18.26
C SER A 36 38.31 -40.54 -19.25
N PRO A 37 37.77 -41.02 -20.40
CA PRO A 37 37.75 -40.18 -21.61
C PRO A 37 36.65 -40.43 -22.68
N SER A 38 36.40 -39.37 -23.46
CA SER A 38 36.15 -39.27 -24.92
C SER A 38 35.05 -40.09 -25.64
N ASN A 39 34.12 -39.37 -26.32
CA ASN A 39 33.97 -39.44 -27.79
C ASN A 39 33.06 -38.35 -28.38
N VAL A 40 33.32 -38.06 -29.65
CA VAL A 40 33.09 -36.85 -30.45
C VAL A 40 31.80 -36.92 -31.30
N ILE A 41 31.31 -35.75 -31.76
CA ILE A 41 30.71 -35.38 -33.09
C ILE A 41 29.63 -34.29 -32.84
N ALA A 42 29.92 -32.99 -33.06
CA ALA A 42 29.69 -32.17 -34.29
C ALA A 42 28.20 -32.06 -34.69
N ALA A 43 27.58 -30.95 -35.10
CA ALA A 43 27.97 -29.58 -35.45
C ALA A 43 26.67 -28.73 -35.57
N ALA A 44 26.79 -27.40 -35.53
CA ALA A 44 26.19 -26.41 -36.46
C ALA A 44 25.86 -25.09 -35.75
N ALA A 45 26.35 -24.01 -36.35
CA ALA A 45 26.40 -22.65 -35.82
C ALA A 45 25.30 -21.74 -36.39
N ALA A 46 24.99 -20.67 -35.64
CA ALA A 46 24.71 -19.27 -36.03
C ALA A 46 23.58 -18.64 -35.16
N PRO A 47 23.41 -17.30 -35.13
CA PRO A 47 24.38 -16.28 -34.75
C PRO A 47 23.84 -15.34 -33.63
N THR A 48 24.77 -14.54 -33.11
CA THR A 48 24.65 -13.42 -32.16
C THR A 48 23.61 -12.34 -32.51
N THR A 49 22.82 -11.90 -31.52
CA THR A 49 22.68 -10.51 -31.00
C THR A 49 21.27 -10.25 -30.43
N ALA A 50 21.17 -10.00 -29.13
CA ALA A 50 20.17 -9.12 -28.51
C ALA A 50 20.47 -8.97 -27.02
N SER A 51 21.23 -7.92 -26.69
CA SER A 51 21.32 -7.35 -25.34
C SER A 51 19.96 -6.79 -24.93
N SER A 52 19.33 -7.39 -23.92
CA SER A 52 18.23 -6.75 -23.19
C SER A 52 18.62 -6.62 -21.72
N THR A 53 18.75 -5.37 -21.32
CA THR A 53 19.01 -4.88 -19.97
C THR A 53 17.90 -5.33 -19.03
N THR A 54 18.28 -6.10 -18.01
CA THR A 54 17.42 -6.58 -16.94
C THR A 54 17.10 -5.42 -15.99
N SER A 55 15.85 -4.97 -15.99
CA SER A 55 15.30 -4.15 -14.92
C SER A 55 15.06 -5.05 -13.70
N SER A 56 15.90 -4.88 -12.67
CA SER A 56 15.88 -5.68 -11.46
C SER A 56 14.69 -5.28 -10.58
N THR A 57 13.59 -6.04 -10.69
CA THR A 57 12.55 -6.05 -9.64
C THR A 57 12.92 -7.15 -8.65
N LEU A 58 13.30 -6.77 -7.43
CA LEU A 58 13.60 -7.70 -6.35
C LEU A 58 12.29 -8.41 -5.93
N CYS A 59 12.04 -9.60 -6.48
CA CYS A 59 11.00 -10.49 -5.98
C CYS A 59 11.44 -11.02 -4.61
N MET A 60 10.77 -10.57 -3.54
CA MET A 60 10.92 -11.16 -2.20
C MET A 60 10.45 -12.62 -2.24
N LEU A 61 11.35 -13.56 -1.93
CA LEU A 61 11.07 -14.99 -1.79
C LEU A 61 10.80 -15.30 -0.31
N ILE A 62 9.72 -16.03 -0.02
CA ILE A 62 9.57 -16.81 1.22
C ILE A 62 9.43 -18.27 0.79
N ASP A 63 10.31 -19.15 1.32
CA ASP A 63 10.38 -20.59 0.99
C ASP A 63 10.60 -20.94 -0.51
N GLY A 64 11.29 -20.08 -1.26
CA GLY A 64 11.75 -20.41 -2.61
C GLY A 64 10.65 -20.62 -3.66
N ARG A 65 9.42 -20.15 -3.42
CA ARG A 65 8.35 -20.15 -4.41
C ARG A 65 8.05 -18.74 -4.89
N PRO A 66 7.88 -18.52 -6.21
CA PRO A 66 7.37 -17.26 -6.72
C PRO A 66 5.95 -17.05 -6.16
N ILE A 67 5.70 -15.88 -5.57
CA ILE A 67 4.36 -15.46 -5.18
C ILE A 67 3.56 -15.26 -6.46
N GLN A 68 2.83 -16.29 -6.89
CA GLN A 68 1.99 -16.22 -8.10
C GLN A 68 0.50 -16.41 -7.81
N GLN A 69 0.10 -16.65 -6.56
CA GLN A 69 -1.30 -16.78 -6.21
C GLN A 69 -1.66 -15.81 -5.08
N ARG A 70 -2.39 -14.75 -5.43
CA ARG A 70 -2.96 -13.83 -4.45
C ARG A 70 -4.13 -14.51 -3.74
N CYS A 71 -4.20 -14.32 -2.43
CA CYS A 71 -5.24 -14.88 -1.59
C CYS A 71 -6.49 -13.98 -1.63
N LYS A 72 -7.70 -14.53 -1.46
CA LYS A 72 -8.88 -13.67 -1.24
C LYS A 72 -8.94 -13.25 0.23
N LEU A 73 -9.43 -12.06 0.54
CA LEU A 73 -9.67 -11.65 1.92
C LEU A 73 -10.79 -12.51 2.51
N LEU A 74 -10.54 -13.14 3.65
CA LEU A 74 -11.55 -13.89 4.40
C LEU A 74 -12.13 -13.01 5.50
N ASN A 75 -13.44 -13.06 5.66
CA ASN A 75 -14.14 -12.46 6.79
C ASN A 75 -14.63 -13.53 7.77
N ASP A 76 -14.94 -14.74 7.32
CA ASP A 76 -15.42 -15.80 8.18
C ASP A 76 -15.10 -17.20 7.63
N GLY A 77 -15.26 -18.22 8.47
CA GLY A 77 -15.23 -19.62 8.06
C GLY A 77 -14.89 -20.62 9.15
N LEU A 78 -14.98 -21.90 8.80
CA LEU A 78 -14.80 -23.04 9.70
C LEU A 78 -13.33 -23.41 9.88
N MET A 79 -12.92 -23.66 11.12
CA MET A 79 -11.57 -24.15 11.47
C MET A 79 -11.56 -24.88 12.81
N GLN A 80 -10.51 -25.67 13.05
CA GLN A 80 -10.30 -26.31 14.34
C GLN A 80 -9.39 -25.46 15.21
N ILE A 81 -9.72 -25.30 16.49
CA ILE A 81 -8.97 -24.45 17.41
C ILE A 81 -8.49 -25.27 18.59
N CYS A 82 -7.24 -25.03 18.99
CA CYS A 82 -6.68 -25.51 20.24
C CYS A 82 -6.14 -24.32 21.05
N ARG A 83 -6.61 -24.19 22.29
CA ARG A 83 -6.13 -23.17 23.24
C ARG A 83 -5.15 -23.79 24.23
N VAL A 84 -3.99 -23.16 24.36
CA VAL A 84 -2.92 -23.57 25.26
C VAL A 84 -2.59 -22.39 26.18
N PRO A 85 -2.95 -22.43 27.47
CA PRO A 85 -2.57 -21.36 28.39
C PRO A 85 -1.05 -21.29 28.56
N HIS A 86 -0.54 -20.10 28.88
CA HIS A 86 0.88 -19.94 29.19
C HIS A 86 1.23 -20.79 30.40
N ALA A 87 2.18 -21.70 30.24
CA ALA A 87 2.56 -22.59 31.33
C ALA A 87 3.34 -21.79 32.39
N ARG A 88 2.72 -21.59 33.56
CA ARG A 88 3.33 -20.90 34.69
C ARG A 88 4.21 -21.84 35.51
N ASN A 89 3.88 -23.13 35.55
CA ASN A 89 4.60 -24.17 36.32
C ASN A 89 4.83 -25.48 35.53
N ILE A 90 5.74 -26.34 36.02
CA ILE A 90 6.10 -27.64 35.38
C ILE A 90 4.89 -28.58 35.23
N ILE A 91 3.96 -28.58 36.20
CA ILE A 91 2.75 -29.39 36.17
C ILE A 91 1.81 -28.94 35.03
N GLU A 92 1.73 -27.64 34.77
CA GLU A 92 0.96 -27.11 33.63
C GLU A 92 1.64 -27.45 32.31
N LYS A 93 2.98 -27.46 32.24
CA LYS A 93 3.70 -27.96 31.05
C LYS A 93 3.35 -29.42 30.75
N ILE A 94 3.13 -30.24 31.78
CA ILE A 94 2.73 -31.66 31.63
C ILE A 94 1.23 -31.77 31.30
N ARG A 95 0.35 -30.96 31.90
CA ARG A 95 -1.10 -30.95 31.64
C ARG A 95 -1.48 -30.42 30.25
N PHE A 96 -0.72 -29.46 29.73
CA PHE A 96 -0.87 -28.91 28.38
C PHE A 96 0.14 -29.49 27.39
N SER A 97 0.78 -30.59 27.81
CA SER A 97 1.57 -31.45 26.94
C SER A 97 0.76 -31.84 25.72
N ARG A 98 1.45 -32.03 24.59
CA ARG A 98 0.88 -32.40 23.29
C ARG A 98 -0.14 -33.54 23.32
N PHE A 99 -0.07 -34.41 24.33
CA PHE A 99 -0.92 -35.59 24.49
C PHE A 99 -2.32 -35.30 25.07
N LEU A 100 -2.56 -34.11 25.63
CA LEU A 100 -3.84 -33.73 26.25
C LEU A 100 -4.50 -32.53 25.54
N ARG A 101 -4.00 -32.14 24.37
CA ARG A 101 -4.56 -31.05 23.57
C ARG A 101 -5.83 -31.51 22.89
N ARG A 102 -6.96 -30.91 23.25
CA ARG A 102 -8.23 -31.05 22.54
C ARG A 102 -8.29 -30.02 21.42
N TRP A 103 -8.90 -30.40 20.32
CA TRP A 103 -9.26 -29.50 19.22
C TRP A 103 -10.78 -29.39 19.20
N GLU A 104 -11.28 -28.18 18.99
CA GLU A 104 -12.70 -27.87 18.93
C GLU A 104 -13.00 -27.21 17.58
N ASP A 105 -14.14 -27.56 16.97
CA ASP A 105 -14.54 -26.99 15.69
C ASP A 105 -15.26 -25.66 15.94
N HIS A 106 -14.81 -24.61 15.27
CA HIS A 106 -15.35 -23.27 15.40
C HIS A 106 -15.59 -22.64 14.03
N HIS A 107 -16.71 -21.92 13.91
CA HIS A 107 -16.89 -20.95 12.83
C HIS A 107 -16.38 -19.61 13.34
N LEU A 108 -15.27 -19.12 12.80
CA LEU A 108 -14.73 -17.82 13.17
C LEU A 108 -15.22 -16.72 12.25
N SER A 109 -15.41 -15.53 12.82
CA SER A 109 -15.74 -14.29 12.13
C SER A 109 -14.71 -13.22 12.52
N LEU A 110 -14.08 -12.59 11.52
CA LEU A 110 -13.08 -11.53 11.64
C LEU A 110 -13.78 -10.17 11.62
N GLU A 111 -14.20 -9.73 12.80
CA GLU A 111 -14.87 -8.45 12.98
C GLU A 111 -13.90 -7.27 12.91
N HIS A 112 -14.40 -6.06 13.19
CA HIS A 112 -13.58 -4.84 13.14
C HIS A 112 -12.51 -4.79 14.24
N THR A 113 -12.85 -5.21 15.48
CA THR A 113 -11.96 -5.10 16.65
C THR A 113 -11.46 -6.44 17.18
N GLU A 114 -12.09 -7.54 16.81
CA GLU A 114 -11.93 -8.82 17.46
C GLU A 114 -12.22 -10.01 16.53
N ILE A 115 -11.76 -11.19 16.95
CA ILE A 115 -12.06 -12.47 16.34
C ILE A 115 -13.13 -13.15 17.19
N LEU A 116 -14.32 -13.32 16.62
CA LEU A 116 -15.45 -13.99 17.25
C LEU A 116 -15.58 -15.43 16.77
N SER A 117 -16.21 -16.27 17.58
CA SER A 117 -16.72 -17.56 17.13
C SER A 117 -18.24 -17.55 17.14
N ASN A 118 -18.89 -17.98 16.06
CA ASN A 118 -20.34 -18.16 16.07
C ASN A 118 -20.77 -19.32 16.99
N THR A 119 -19.81 -20.19 17.33
CA THR A 119 -19.93 -21.20 18.40
C THR A 119 -19.20 -20.68 19.64
N ASN A 120 -19.84 -19.72 20.35
CA ASN A 120 -19.35 -19.07 21.58
C ASN A 120 -19.28 -20.01 22.81
N GLU A 121 -18.83 -21.24 22.63
CA GLU A 121 -18.63 -22.23 23.68
C GLU A 121 -17.17 -22.73 23.65
N GLY A 122 -16.72 -23.41 24.71
CA GLY A 122 -15.41 -24.05 24.70
C GLY A 122 -14.23 -23.06 24.68
N TYR A 123 -13.27 -23.26 23.76
CA TYR A 123 -12.03 -22.48 23.70
C TYR A 123 -12.17 -21.05 23.18
N MET A 124 -13.31 -20.73 22.57
CA MET A 124 -13.67 -19.39 22.08
C MET A 124 -14.91 -18.86 22.83
N ASP A 125 -14.99 -19.12 24.14
CA ASP A 125 -16.00 -18.55 25.05
C ASP A 125 -15.89 -17.01 25.16
N ARG A 126 -14.73 -16.46 24.82
CA ARG A 126 -14.45 -15.03 24.74
C ARG A 126 -13.81 -14.68 23.39
N PRO A 127 -14.14 -13.51 22.81
CA PRO A 127 -13.46 -13.02 21.62
C PRO A 127 -11.96 -12.80 21.85
N ILE A 128 -11.18 -12.98 20.78
CA ILE A 128 -9.77 -12.57 20.78
C ILE A 128 -9.69 -11.16 20.21
N LEU A 129 -9.41 -10.18 21.07
CA LEU A 129 -9.19 -8.80 20.64
C LEU A 129 -7.92 -8.70 19.78
N TYR A 130 -7.95 -7.96 18.67
CA TYR A 130 -6.73 -7.76 17.87
C TYR A 130 -5.62 -7.05 18.66
N THR A 131 -6.01 -6.24 19.64
CA THR A 131 -5.10 -5.51 20.53
C THR A 131 -4.41 -6.39 21.57
N SER A 132 -4.97 -7.57 21.89
CA SER A 132 -4.33 -8.52 22.83
C SER A 132 -3.40 -9.50 22.15
N ILE A 133 -3.34 -9.51 20.80
CA ILE A 133 -2.40 -10.34 20.04
C ILE A 133 -1.01 -9.72 20.13
N GLU A 134 -0.07 -10.47 20.68
CA GLU A 134 1.35 -10.11 20.76
C GLU A 134 2.08 -10.54 19.49
N ASP A 135 1.98 -11.84 19.16
CA ASP A 135 2.64 -12.45 18.01
C ASP A 135 1.68 -13.33 17.21
N MET A 136 1.91 -13.42 15.90
CA MET A 136 1.16 -14.27 14.99
C MET A 136 2.11 -14.82 13.93
N CYS A 137 2.13 -16.14 13.76
CA CYS A 137 2.97 -16.76 12.74
C CYS A 137 2.31 -18.01 12.13
N PRO A 138 2.55 -18.27 10.83
CA PRO A 138 2.23 -19.57 10.27
C PRO A 138 3.11 -20.63 10.96
N TRP A 139 2.49 -21.67 11.48
CA TRP A 139 3.22 -22.74 12.15
C TRP A 139 3.88 -23.63 11.09
N SER A 140 5.21 -23.60 11.02
CA SER A 140 6.00 -24.32 10.00
C SER A 140 6.26 -25.80 10.35
N LYS A 141 6.38 -26.63 9.30
CA LYS A 141 6.58 -28.09 9.34
C LYS A 141 7.75 -28.53 10.20
N THR A 142 8.82 -27.74 10.30
CA THR A 142 10.05 -28.10 11.02
C THR A 142 9.85 -28.25 12.53
N LYS A 143 8.75 -27.71 13.09
CA LYS A 143 8.43 -27.81 14.52
C LYS A 143 7.50 -28.97 14.87
N MET A 144 7.07 -29.78 13.90
CA MET A 144 6.06 -30.80 14.14
C MET A 144 6.52 -32.20 13.71
N ILE A 145 6.74 -33.05 14.70
CA ILE A 145 7.04 -34.49 14.53
C ILE A 145 5.76 -35.30 14.21
N ASP A 146 4.57 -34.73 14.42
CA ASP A 146 3.28 -35.41 14.26
C ASP A 146 2.59 -35.04 12.94
N SER A 147 2.19 -36.05 12.17
CA SER A 147 1.70 -35.89 10.79
C SER A 147 0.25 -35.42 10.68
N LYS A 148 -0.49 -35.36 11.79
CA LYS A 148 -1.95 -35.18 11.83
C LYS A 148 -2.43 -33.73 11.83
N TYR A 149 -1.66 -32.77 12.36
CA TYR A 149 -2.08 -31.37 12.48
C TYR A 149 -1.26 -30.45 11.57
N ARG A 150 -1.46 -30.61 10.26
CA ARG A 150 -0.80 -29.80 9.23
C ARG A 150 -1.56 -28.48 9.04
N PHE A 151 -0.83 -27.43 8.66
CA PHE A 151 -1.37 -26.12 8.27
C PHE A 151 -2.04 -25.32 9.40
N CYS A 152 -1.30 -25.07 10.49
CA CYS A 152 -1.78 -24.27 11.61
C CYS A 152 -1.27 -22.82 11.57
N ILE A 153 -2.03 -21.89 12.15
CA ILE A 153 -1.60 -20.54 12.51
C ILE A 153 -1.48 -20.49 14.03
N ARG A 154 -0.38 -19.94 14.54
CA ARG A 154 -0.21 -19.65 15.96
C ARG A 154 -0.55 -18.19 16.21
N ILE A 155 -1.45 -17.94 17.16
CA ILE A 155 -1.74 -16.61 17.70
C ILE A 155 -1.33 -16.62 19.18
N VAL A 156 -0.43 -15.73 19.56
CA VAL A 156 0.00 -15.54 20.94
C VAL A 156 -0.70 -14.32 21.50
N THR A 157 -1.38 -14.50 22.63
CA THR A 157 -1.99 -13.43 23.41
C THR A 157 -1.30 -13.34 24.78
N ASN A 158 -1.60 -12.29 25.53
CA ASN A 158 -1.15 -12.13 26.92
C ASN A 158 -1.57 -13.28 27.85
N GLU A 159 -2.71 -13.94 27.58
CA GLU A 159 -3.26 -14.99 28.44
C GLU A 159 -2.88 -16.40 27.98
N CYS A 160 -2.91 -16.64 26.67
CA CYS A 160 -2.71 -17.97 26.10
C CYS A 160 -2.25 -17.94 24.63
N ILE A 161 -1.97 -19.13 24.11
CA ILE A 161 -1.63 -19.39 22.72
C ILE A 161 -2.79 -20.14 22.07
N TYR A 162 -3.27 -19.63 20.94
CA TYR A 162 -4.25 -20.28 20.09
C TYR A 162 -3.57 -20.90 18.88
N PHE A 163 -3.94 -22.13 18.55
CA PHE A 163 -3.59 -22.79 17.30
C PHE A 163 -4.85 -22.94 16.47
N LEU A 164 -4.84 -22.36 15.27
CA LEU A 164 -5.94 -22.41 14.31
C LEU A 164 -5.53 -23.35 13.18
N GLN A 165 -6.24 -24.45 13.00
CA GLN A 165 -5.96 -25.46 11.98
C GLN A 165 -7.00 -25.42 10.86
N VAL A 166 -6.51 -25.49 9.63
CA VAL A 166 -7.33 -25.52 8.42
C VAL A 166 -6.93 -26.65 7.49
N GLY A 167 -7.78 -26.96 6.51
CA GLY A 167 -7.64 -28.15 5.66
C GLY A 167 -6.48 -28.11 4.67
N THR A 168 -5.98 -26.93 4.28
CA THR A 168 -4.95 -26.79 3.25
C THR A 168 -3.92 -25.70 3.57
N LEU A 169 -2.73 -25.81 2.96
CA LEU A 169 -1.69 -24.78 3.06
C LEU A 169 -2.17 -23.42 2.53
N TYR A 170 -2.89 -23.43 1.40
CA TYR A 170 -3.45 -22.23 0.80
C TYR A 170 -4.44 -21.54 1.75
N LEU A 171 -5.37 -22.30 2.35
CA LEU A 171 -6.30 -21.74 3.34
C LEU A 171 -5.57 -21.19 4.56
N ARG A 172 -4.49 -21.84 5.03
CA ARG A 172 -3.71 -21.33 6.17
C ARG A 172 -3.11 -19.97 5.83
N ASP A 173 -2.50 -19.86 4.68
CA ASP A 173 -1.86 -18.61 4.26
C ASP A 173 -2.92 -17.52 4.03
N GLN A 174 -4.03 -17.87 3.40
CA GLN A 174 -5.17 -16.99 3.22
C GLN A 174 -5.72 -16.45 4.55
N TRP A 175 -5.94 -17.32 5.54
CA TRP A 175 -6.36 -16.93 6.89
C TRP A 175 -5.30 -16.08 7.59
N PHE A 176 -4.02 -16.47 7.50
CA PHE A 176 -2.91 -15.74 8.11
C PHE A 176 -2.84 -14.31 7.59
N TYR A 177 -2.86 -14.13 6.27
CA TYR A 177 -2.83 -12.78 5.68
C TYR A 177 -4.11 -11.99 6.00
N SER A 178 -5.29 -12.62 5.99
CA SER A 178 -6.54 -11.94 6.36
C SER A 178 -6.53 -11.43 7.80
N LEU A 179 -6.04 -12.25 8.73
CA LEU A 179 -5.83 -11.87 10.13
C LEU A 179 -4.79 -10.75 10.28
N GLN A 180 -3.68 -10.85 9.54
CA GLN A 180 -2.64 -9.82 9.51
C GLN A 180 -3.18 -8.49 8.98
N TRP A 181 -4.03 -8.52 7.94
CA TRP A 181 -4.71 -7.35 7.41
C TRP A 181 -5.61 -6.71 8.46
N LYS A 182 -6.56 -7.45 9.04
CA LYS A 182 -7.52 -6.90 10.02
C LYS A 182 -6.82 -6.30 11.25
N ARG A 183 -5.79 -6.97 11.78
CA ARG A 183 -4.99 -6.46 12.91
C ARG A 183 -4.26 -5.15 12.56
N ASN A 184 -3.61 -5.09 11.40
CA ASN A 184 -2.88 -3.88 10.99
C ASN A 184 -3.83 -2.75 10.58
N LYS A 185 -4.97 -3.05 9.95
CA LYS A 185 -6.04 -2.08 9.64
C LYS A 185 -6.46 -1.32 10.90
N LEU A 186 -6.85 -2.03 11.96
CA LEU A 186 -7.22 -1.42 13.25
C LEU A 186 -6.08 -0.60 13.86
N LYS A 187 -4.83 -1.08 13.74
CA LYS A 187 -3.65 -0.36 14.22
C LYS A 187 -3.47 0.96 13.47
N PHE A 188 -3.52 0.95 12.15
CA PHE A 188 -3.36 2.15 11.33
C PHE A 188 -4.47 3.16 11.60
N GLU A 189 -5.73 2.72 11.68
CA GLU A 189 -6.87 3.61 12.03
C GLU A 189 -6.62 4.34 13.35
N ARG A 190 -6.21 3.61 14.39
CA ARG A 190 -5.95 4.20 15.72
C ARG A 190 -4.78 5.17 15.71
N ILE A 191 -3.67 4.78 15.09
CA ILE A 191 -2.45 5.59 15.10
C ILE A 191 -2.65 6.85 14.24
N LEU A 192 -3.20 6.72 13.04
CA LEU A 192 -3.37 7.85 12.13
C LEU A 192 -4.42 8.85 12.63
N ARG A 193 -5.51 8.38 13.26
CA ARG A 193 -6.52 9.27 13.86
C ARG A 193 -6.04 9.99 15.12
N SER A 194 -4.99 9.50 15.77
CA SER A 194 -4.40 10.12 16.98
C SER A 194 -3.08 10.85 16.72
N ALA A 195 -2.55 10.77 15.49
CA ALA A 195 -1.26 11.36 15.14
C ALA A 195 -1.36 12.89 15.01
N ASN A 196 -0.80 13.60 15.99
CA ASN A 196 -0.71 15.06 15.98
C ASN A 196 0.60 15.59 15.37
N ARG A 197 1.62 14.73 15.23
CA ARG A 197 2.93 15.11 14.70
C ARG A 197 3.03 14.73 13.21
N PRO A 198 3.38 15.67 12.31
CA PRO A 198 3.40 15.42 10.87
C PRO A 198 4.39 14.32 10.46
N GLU A 199 5.54 14.22 11.14
CA GLU A 199 6.55 13.19 10.87
C GLU A 199 6.03 11.77 11.15
N ILE A 200 5.28 11.60 12.26
CA ILE A 200 4.69 10.33 12.65
C ILE A 200 3.56 9.99 11.69
N LEU A 201 2.71 10.97 11.38
CA LEU A 201 1.62 10.83 10.43
C LEU A 201 2.14 10.31 9.07
N LEU A 202 3.15 10.97 8.52
CA LEU A 202 3.74 10.59 7.24
C LEU A 202 4.37 9.19 7.27
N LYS A 203 5.14 8.89 8.32
CA LYS A 203 5.77 7.57 8.48
C LYS A 203 4.74 6.45 8.50
N GLU A 204 3.67 6.61 9.27
CA GLU A 204 2.63 5.59 9.42
C GLU A 204 1.70 5.52 8.19
N MET A 205 1.48 6.64 7.48
CA MET A 205 0.80 6.65 6.18
C MET A 205 1.59 5.84 5.15
N THR A 206 2.89 6.13 5.00
CA THR A 206 3.76 5.39 4.06
C THR A 206 3.78 3.91 4.41
N HIS A 207 3.92 3.55 5.69
CA HIS A 207 3.84 2.17 6.13
C HIS A 207 2.51 1.52 5.75
N MET A 208 1.37 2.18 6.02
CA MET A 208 0.05 1.66 5.67
C MET A 208 -0.07 1.37 4.17
N ILE A 209 0.41 2.27 3.33
CA ILE A 209 0.40 2.12 1.87
C ILE A 209 1.32 0.97 1.45
N ASP A 210 2.55 0.93 1.95
CA ASP A 210 3.51 -0.14 1.65
C ASP A 210 2.95 -1.51 2.06
N PHE A 211 2.29 -1.59 3.22
CA PHE A 211 1.65 -2.81 3.69
C PHE A 211 0.50 -3.24 2.76
N ALA A 212 -0.36 -2.31 2.35
CA ALA A 212 -1.45 -2.58 1.40
C ALA A 212 -0.93 -3.04 0.02
N MET A 213 0.22 -2.52 -0.43
CA MET A 213 0.81 -2.90 -1.72
C MET A 213 1.59 -4.22 -1.68
N THR A 214 2.07 -4.63 -0.50
CA THR A 214 2.91 -5.83 -0.33
C THR A 214 2.14 -7.05 0.17
N ILE A 215 0.99 -6.87 0.81
CA ILE A 215 0.19 -7.98 1.33
C ILE A 215 -0.33 -8.86 0.18
N PRO A 216 -0.17 -10.19 0.22
CA PRO A 216 -0.54 -11.07 -0.88
C PRO A 216 -2.03 -11.40 -0.89
N ILE A 217 -2.88 -10.39 -0.75
CA ILE A 217 -4.34 -10.50 -0.82
C ILE A 217 -4.87 -9.66 -1.99
N GLU A 218 -5.82 -10.23 -2.73
CA GLU A 218 -6.53 -9.57 -3.81
C GLU A 218 -7.94 -9.23 -3.35
N ASP A 219 -8.10 -8.01 -2.84
CA ASP A 219 -9.38 -7.44 -2.49
C ASP A 219 -9.37 -5.93 -2.80
N VAL A 220 -10.53 -5.40 -3.19
CA VAL A 220 -10.72 -3.97 -3.46
C VAL A 220 -10.57 -3.17 -2.16
N GLU A 221 -11.03 -3.72 -1.03
CA GLU A 221 -10.97 -3.09 0.29
C GLU A 221 -9.53 -2.72 0.69
N ILE A 222 -8.54 -3.52 0.28
CA ILE A 222 -7.13 -3.31 0.63
C ILE A 222 -6.60 -1.99 0.05
N HIS A 223 -7.02 -1.65 -1.16
CA HIS A 223 -6.56 -0.44 -1.84
C HIS A 223 -7.46 0.75 -1.54
N GLN A 224 -8.74 0.51 -1.20
CA GLN A 224 -9.68 1.57 -0.81
C GLN A 224 -9.41 2.09 0.60
N PHE A 225 -9.10 1.22 1.56
CA PHE A 225 -8.91 1.61 2.95
C PHE A 225 -7.85 2.73 3.16
N PRO A 226 -6.63 2.64 2.57
CA PRO A 226 -5.67 3.74 2.67
C PRO A 226 -6.20 5.06 2.08
N LEU A 227 -6.92 5.01 0.97
CA LEU A 227 -7.50 6.20 0.33
C LEU A 227 -8.57 6.83 1.22
N GLU A 228 -9.44 6.03 1.83
CA GLU A 228 -10.48 6.49 2.75
C GLU A 228 -9.87 7.19 3.98
N ILE A 229 -8.92 6.55 4.66
CA ILE A 229 -8.27 7.11 5.85
C ILE A 229 -7.49 8.40 5.52
N ILE A 230 -6.76 8.41 4.40
CA ILE A 230 -6.03 9.61 3.99
C ILE A 230 -7.00 10.74 3.61
N SER A 231 -8.14 10.42 2.99
CA SER A 231 -9.18 11.40 2.70
C SER A 231 -9.75 12.04 3.96
N GLU A 232 -10.07 11.23 4.98
CA GLU A 232 -10.51 11.71 6.28
C GLU A 232 -9.48 12.66 6.92
N ILE A 233 -8.20 12.28 6.90
CA ILE A 233 -7.12 13.08 7.49
C ILE A 233 -6.91 14.38 6.72
N LEU A 234 -6.90 14.33 5.38
CA LEU A 234 -6.76 15.50 4.54
C LEU A 234 -7.94 16.47 4.71
N GLN A 235 -9.15 15.96 4.92
CA GLN A 235 -10.32 16.78 5.21
C GLN A 235 -10.19 17.50 6.57
N GLN A 236 -9.63 16.83 7.58
CA GLN A 236 -9.46 17.39 8.92
C GLN A 236 -8.27 18.38 9.02
N GLN A 237 -7.17 18.10 8.32
CA GLN A 237 -5.90 18.83 8.47
C GLN A 237 -5.57 19.76 7.30
N GLN A 238 -6.53 20.00 6.41
CA GLN A 238 -6.32 20.56 5.08
C GLN A 238 -5.52 21.88 5.04
N CYS A 239 -5.61 22.70 6.09
CA CYS A 239 -4.94 24.01 6.19
C CYS A 239 -3.69 24.05 7.09
N ASN A 240 -3.38 22.96 7.80
CA ASN A 240 -2.37 22.95 8.88
C ASN A 240 -1.11 22.14 8.55
N LEU A 241 -1.08 21.45 7.41
CA LEU A 241 0.06 20.64 7.01
C LEU A 241 1.18 21.53 6.42
N PRO A 242 2.44 21.38 6.87
CA PRO A 242 3.58 22.06 6.25
C PRO A 242 3.79 21.62 4.80
N ARG A 243 4.32 22.53 3.96
CA ARG A 243 4.55 22.28 2.52
C ARG A 243 5.40 21.04 2.23
N PHE A 244 6.44 20.78 3.02
CA PHE A 244 7.27 19.58 2.84
C PHE A 244 6.47 18.29 3.08
N VAL A 245 5.47 18.31 3.97
CA VAL A 245 4.60 17.15 4.22
C VAL A 245 3.66 16.95 3.05
N HIS A 246 3.19 18.03 2.41
CA HIS A 246 2.29 17.91 1.26
C HIS A 246 2.90 17.06 0.14
N GLU A 247 4.13 17.39 -0.23
CA GLU A 247 4.87 16.69 -1.28
C GLU A 247 5.09 15.22 -0.95
N ASN A 248 5.51 14.94 0.29
CA ASN A 248 5.72 13.55 0.72
C ASN A 248 4.42 12.74 0.75
N VAL A 249 3.28 13.34 1.14
CA VAL A 249 1.98 12.66 1.06
C VAL A 249 1.63 12.29 -0.38
N ILE A 250 1.90 13.18 -1.35
CA ILE A 250 1.66 12.88 -2.78
C ILE A 250 2.53 11.72 -3.24
N VAL A 251 3.83 11.74 -2.90
CA VAL A 251 4.77 10.68 -3.26
C VAL A 251 4.34 9.34 -2.65
N SER A 252 3.95 9.33 -1.37
CA SER A 252 3.47 8.12 -0.71
C SER A 252 2.18 7.58 -1.33
N LEU A 253 1.28 8.44 -1.81
CA LEU A 253 0.02 8.04 -2.47
C LEU A 253 0.21 7.48 -3.89
N ALA A 254 1.27 7.86 -4.59
CA ALA A 254 1.46 7.55 -6.01
C ALA A 254 1.27 6.06 -6.37
N PRO A 255 1.82 5.08 -5.61
CA PRO A 255 1.65 3.65 -5.91
C PRO A 255 0.19 3.19 -5.91
N LEU A 256 -0.67 3.77 -5.08
CA LEU A 256 -2.09 3.42 -5.03
C LEU A 256 -2.86 3.98 -6.21
N LEU A 257 -2.49 5.18 -6.67
CA LEU A 257 -3.20 5.93 -7.69
C LEU A 257 -2.89 5.48 -9.13
N GLU A 258 -1.87 4.64 -9.33
CA GLU A 258 -1.64 3.98 -10.62
C GLU A 258 -2.88 3.15 -11.06
N LYS A 259 -3.55 2.53 -10.09
CA LYS A 259 -4.67 1.59 -10.33
C LYS A 259 -5.99 2.04 -9.75
N ASN A 260 -6.00 3.04 -8.87
CA ASN A 260 -7.21 3.54 -8.23
C ASN A 260 -7.44 5.01 -8.59
N TYR A 261 -8.68 5.47 -8.47
CA TYR A 261 -8.97 6.89 -8.61
C TYR A 261 -8.76 7.61 -7.28
N PRO A 262 -8.29 8.87 -7.31
CA PRO A 262 -8.25 9.70 -6.12
C PRO A 262 -9.69 9.98 -5.63
N SER A 263 -9.85 10.09 -4.32
CA SER A 263 -11.10 10.55 -3.70
C SER A 263 -11.34 12.04 -3.97
N PRO A 264 -12.54 12.56 -3.71
CA PRO A 264 -12.84 13.99 -3.82
C PRO A 264 -11.91 14.86 -2.95
N GLU A 265 -11.57 14.43 -1.74
CA GLU A 265 -10.67 15.14 -0.80
C GLU A 265 -9.22 15.15 -1.30
N ILE A 266 -8.76 14.03 -1.86
CA ILE A 266 -7.44 13.92 -2.49
C ILE A 266 -7.38 14.80 -3.74
N CYS A 267 -8.43 14.85 -4.56
CA CYS A 267 -8.51 15.76 -5.71
C CYS A 267 -8.36 17.23 -5.29
N ASP A 268 -9.06 17.67 -4.24
CA ASP A 268 -8.94 19.05 -3.75
C ASP A 268 -7.53 19.34 -3.20
N PHE A 269 -6.92 18.34 -2.53
CA PHE A 269 -5.55 18.44 -2.06
C PHE A 269 -4.55 18.58 -3.21
N PHE A 270 -4.67 17.77 -4.27
CA PHE A 270 -3.82 17.88 -5.45
C PHE A 270 -4.05 19.18 -6.23
N SER A 271 -5.31 19.60 -6.36
CA SER A 271 -5.71 20.86 -7.00
C SER A 271 -5.04 22.07 -6.34
N ARG A 272 -4.96 22.09 -5.00
CA ARG A 272 -4.23 23.14 -4.27
C ARG A 272 -2.73 23.06 -4.50
N HIS A 273 -2.14 21.86 -4.51
CA HIS A 273 -0.72 21.73 -4.82
C HIS A 273 -0.37 22.25 -6.22
N CYS A 274 -1.22 21.99 -7.23
CA CYS A 274 -1.07 22.56 -8.57
C CYS A 274 -1.08 24.10 -8.56
N ARG A 275 -1.94 24.74 -7.77
CA ARG A 275 -2.01 26.21 -7.64
C ARG A 275 -0.83 26.80 -6.88
N ASP A 276 -0.45 26.19 -5.76
CA ASP A 276 0.59 26.71 -4.88
C ASP A 276 2.01 26.45 -5.43
N SER A 277 2.17 25.39 -6.23
CA SER A 277 3.46 24.88 -6.70
C SER A 277 3.40 24.36 -8.14
N PRO A 278 2.94 25.17 -9.12
CA PRO A 278 2.65 24.68 -10.48
C PRO A 278 3.89 24.11 -11.19
N ARG A 279 5.07 24.64 -10.88
CA ARG A 279 6.37 24.22 -11.44
C ARG A 279 7.06 23.08 -10.67
N SER A 280 6.38 22.46 -9.71
CA SER A 280 6.96 21.32 -8.96
C SER A 280 7.09 20.09 -9.87
N GLN A 281 8.19 19.34 -9.72
CA GLN A 281 8.39 18.09 -10.46
C GLN A 281 7.30 17.06 -10.14
N ILE A 282 6.73 17.11 -8.94
CA ILE A 282 5.63 16.22 -8.52
C ILE A 282 4.41 16.36 -9.43
N VAL A 283 4.11 17.56 -9.91
CA VAL A 283 3.01 17.79 -10.86
C VAL A 283 3.25 16.97 -12.12
N ILE A 284 4.46 17.01 -12.68
CA ILE A 284 4.78 16.33 -13.94
C ILE A 284 4.94 14.82 -13.72
N GLU A 285 5.62 14.38 -12.68
CA GLU A 285 5.97 12.97 -12.48
C GLU A 285 4.81 12.16 -11.91
N MET A 286 4.10 12.72 -10.90
CA MET A 286 3.10 11.97 -10.13
C MET A 286 1.68 12.22 -10.60
N PHE A 287 1.32 13.45 -10.99
CA PHE A 287 -0.07 13.74 -11.41
C PHE A 287 -0.37 13.34 -12.85
N THR A 288 0.63 13.37 -13.75
CA THR A 288 0.45 12.96 -15.15
C THR A 288 -0.22 11.58 -15.31
N PRO A 289 0.28 10.48 -14.69
CA PRO A 289 -0.37 9.17 -14.83
C PRO A 289 -1.80 9.16 -14.25
N VAL A 290 -2.05 9.89 -13.16
CA VAL A 290 -3.37 9.99 -12.52
C VAL A 290 -4.37 10.72 -13.43
N VAL A 291 -3.97 11.86 -14.00
CA VAL A 291 -4.81 12.65 -14.90
C VAL A 291 -5.07 11.90 -16.21
N GLN A 292 -4.06 11.24 -16.77
CA GLN A 292 -4.25 10.37 -17.93
C GLN A 292 -5.28 9.27 -17.65
N ARG A 293 -5.23 8.64 -16.46
CA ARG A 293 -6.20 7.63 -16.05
C ARG A 293 -7.61 8.22 -15.95
N ILE A 294 -7.76 9.38 -15.31
CA ILE A 294 -9.04 10.10 -15.21
C ILE A 294 -9.59 10.38 -16.61
N LEU A 295 -8.81 10.96 -17.52
CA LEU A 295 -9.26 11.28 -18.87
C LEU A 295 -9.61 10.02 -19.69
N LYS A 296 -8.87 8.93 -19.54
CA LYS A 296 -9.11 7.68 -20.29
C LYS A 296 -10.34 6.91 -19.81
N HIS A 297 -10.63 6.94 -18.52
CA HIS A 297 -11.55 5.98 -17.91
C HIS A 297 -12.70 6.61 -17.11
N ASN A 298 -12.65 7.90 -16.76
CA ASN A 298 -13.78 8.58 -16.14
C ASN A 298 -14.97 8.61 -17.10
N THR A 299 -16.17 8.40 -16.57
CA THR A 299 -17.39 8.27 -17.36
C THR A 299 -18.33 9.47 -17.21
N ASP A 300 -18.15 10.32 -16.19
CA ASP A 300 -19.07 11.41 -15.86
C ASP A 300 -18.45 12.45 -14.90
N PHE A 301 -17.96 13.56 -15.44
CA PHE A 301 -17.49 14.69 -14.61
C PHE A 301 -18.61 15.48 -13.93
N GLY A 302 -19.88 15.31 -14.33
CA GLY A 302 -21.02 15.90 -13.63
C GLY A 302 -21.19 15.30 -12.23
N LYS A 303 -20.95 13.99 -12.10
CA LYS A 303 -20.95 13.30 -10.81
C LYS A 303 -19.69 13.53 -9.98
N TYR A 304 -18.56 13.80 -10.63
CA TYR A 304 -17.25 13.97 -9.97
C TYR A 304 -16.63 15.35 -10.26
N PRO A 305 -17.24 16.45 -9.74
CA PRO A 305 -16.79 17.81 -10.04
C PRO A 305 -15.37 18.10 -9.54
N ARG A 306 -14.95 17.57 -8.39
CA ARG A 306 -13.59 17.76 -7.85
C ARG A 306 -12.52 17.10 -8.70
N MET A 307 -12.81 15.96 -9.33
CA MET A 307 -11.89 15.37 -10.32
C MET A 307 -11.74 16.27 -11.54
N ARG A 308 -12.84 16.87 -12.02
CA ARG A 308 -12.79 17.83 -13.13
C ARG A 308 -11.91 19.02 -12.79
N VAL A 309 -12.13 19.62 -11.62
CA VAL A 309 -11.31 20.74 -11.12
C VAL A 309 -9.84 20.34 -11.03
N PHE A 310 -9.53 19.17 -10.49
CA PHE A 310 -8.16 18.68 -10.44
C PHE A 310 -7.50 18.58 -11.83
N VAL A 311 -8.22 18.06 -12.84
CA VAL A 311 -7.70 18.05 -14.21
C VAL A 311 -7.48 19.47 -14.75
N GLN A 312 -8.40 20.41 -14.47
CA GLN A 312 -8.25 21.81 -14.88
C GLN A 312 -7.00 22.46 -14.27
N GLU A 313 -6.81 22.30 -12.95
CA GLU A 313 -5.69 22.85 -12.20
C GLU A 313 -4.36 22.22 -12.63
N TYR A 314 -4.35 20.92 -12.92
CA TYR A 314 -3.18 20.25 -13.49
C TYR A 314 -2.82 20.79 -14.87
N LEU A 315 -3.79 20.97 -15.78
CA LEU A 315 -3.54 21.54 -17.11
C LEU A 315 -3.02 22.97 -17.01
N HIS A 316 -3.54 23.74 -16.05
CA HIS A 316 -3.06 25.07 -15.77
C HIS A 316 -1.60 25.05 -15.28
N ALA A 317 -1.28 24.18 -14.32
CA ALA A 317 0.09 24.00 -13.83
C ALA A 317 1.07 23.53 -14.92
N LEU A 318 0.62 22.71 -15.88
CA LEU A 318 1.40 22.37 -17.07
C LEU A 318 1.65 23.59 -17.98
N ASN A 319 0.67 24.48 -18.14
CA ASN A 319 0.84 25.71 -18.92
C ASN A 319 1.78 26.72 -18.23
N SER A 320 1.99 26.61 -16.92
CA SER A 320 2.95 27.44 -16.18
C SER A 320 4.41 26.97 -16.30
N GLN A 321 4.67 25.84 -16.94
CA GLN A 321 6.03 25.36 -17.21
C GLN A 321 6.76 26.27 -18.22
N ASN A 322 8.08 26.11 -18.35
CA ASN A 322 8.91 26.99 -19.18
C ASN A 322 8.47 27.03 -20.65
N ASP A 323 8.07 25.90 -21.23
CA ASP A 323 7.58 25.81 -22.63
C ASP A 323 6.06 26.07 -22.74
N GLY A 324 5.42 26.42 -21.61
CA GLY A 324 4.01 26.75 -21.47
C GLY A 324 3.06 25.87 -22.28
N LEU A 325 2.38 26.49 -23.25
CA LEU A 325 1.35 25.85 -24.06
C LEU A 325 1.86 24.64 -24.86
N HIS A 326 3.14 24.64 -25.25
CA HIS A 326 3.74 23.52 -25.97
C HIS A 326 3.76 22.24 -25.13
N VAL A 327 3.97 22.34 -23.81
CA VAL A 327 3.91 21.20 -22.89
C VAL A 327 2.51 20.60 -22.86
N VAL A 328 1.49 21.45 -22.84
CA VAL A 328 0.07 21.03 -22.83
C VAL A 328 -0.28 20.34 -24.15
N GLN A 329 0.14 20.89 -25.29
CA GLN A 329 -0.07 20.27 -26.60
C GLN A 329 0.61 18.91 -26.73
N GLU A 330 1.85 18.79 -26.24
CA GLU A 330 2.59 17.54 -26.22
C GLU A 330 1.90 16.49 -25.32
N PHE A 331 1.39 16.91 -24.16
CA PHE A 331 0.58 16.06 -23.29
C PHE A 331 -0.68 15.53 -24.01
N ILE A 332 -1.42 16.39 -24.70
CA ILE A 332 -2.62 16.02 -25.46
C ILE A 332 -2.25 15.00 -26.55
N LYS A 333 -1.23 15.29 -27.37
CA LYS A 333 -0.74 14.37 -28.41
C LYS A 333 -0.39 12.98 -27.85
N ARG A 334 0.23 12.92 -26.66
CA ARG A 334 0.56 11.65 -25.99
C ARG A 334 -0.67 10.85 -25.56
N ILE A 335 -1.77 11.51 -25.19
CA ILE A 335 -3.01 10.81 -24.82
C ILE A 335 -3.78 10.36 -26.06
N HIS A 336 -3.83 11.19 -27.10
CA HIS A 336 -4.53 10.88 -28.35
C HIS A 336 -3.81 9.83 -29.21
N GLY A 337 -2.52 9.60 -28.97
CA GLY A 337 -1.71 8.71 -29.80
C GLY A 337 -1.47 9.27 -31.21
N PRO A 338 -0.65 8.60 -32.04
CA PRO A 338 -0.25 9.12 -33.35
C PRO A 338 -1.34 8.98 -34.43
N THR A 339 -2.46 8.32 -34.14
CA THR A 339 -3.52 8.01 -35.11
C THR A 339 -4.66 9.02 -35.05
N MET A 340 -5.31 9.29 -36.20
CA MET A 340 -6.47 10.22 -36.26
C MET A 340 -7.70 9.74 -35.45
N ILE A 341 -7.70 8.49 -35.02
CA ILE A 341 -8.72 7.93 -34.12
C ILE A 341 -8.05 7.77 -32.75
N CYS A 342 -8.60 8.45 -31.73
CA CYS A 342 -8.10 8.33 -30.38
C CYS A 342 -8.21 6.86 -29.91
N PRO A 343 -7.16 6.24 -29.37
CA PRO A 343 -7.18 4.86 -28.90
C PRO A 343 -8.12 4.67 -27.70
N PHE A 344 -8.53 5.77 -27.05
CA PHE A 344 -9.43 5.78 -25.91
C PHE A 344 -10.66 6.64 -26.24
N PRO A 345 -11.82 6.04 -26.54
CA PRO A 345 -12.97 6.75 -27.09
C PRO A 345 -13.54 7.85 -26.17
N ARG A 346 -13.24 7.78 -24.88
CA ARG A 346 -13.72 8.74 -23.87
C ARG A 346 -12.82 9.96 -23.69
N VAL A 347 -11.53 9.88 -24.05
CA VAL A 347 -10.57 10.96 -23.78
C VAL A 347 -11.06 12.27 -24.37
N LEU A 348 -11.46 12.27 -25.65
CA LEU A 348 -11.89 13.48 -26.33
C LEU A 348 -13.14 14.09 -25.66
N SER A 349 -14.15 13.27 -25.36
CA SER A 349 -15.37 13.74 -24.70
C SER A 349 -15.09 14.30 -23.30
N ASN A 350 -14.25 13.60 -22.52
CA ASN A 350 -13.82 14.02 -21.20
C ASN A 350 -13.03 15.32 -21.25
N PHE A 351 -12.10 15.43 -22.19
CA PHE A 351 -11.25 16.60 -22.37
C PHE A 351 -12.04 17.84 -22.80
N VAL A 352 -12.95 17.68 -23.77
CA VAL A 352 -13.87 18.74 -24.20
C VAL A 352 -14.76 19.18 -23.03
N SER A 353 -15.27 18.24 -22.23
CA SER A 353 -16.07 18.55 -21.04
C SER A 353 -15.28 19.38 -20.01
N VAL A 354 -14.01 19.02 -19.76
CA VAL A 354 -13.09 19.75 -18.87
C VAL A 354 -12.86 21.18 -19.37
N CYS A 355 -12.55 21.35 -20.66
CA CYS A 355 -12.26 22.64 -21.26
C CYS A 355 -13.50 23.55 -21.28
N LEU A 356 -14.65 23.04 -21.73
CA LEU A 356 -15.89 23.81 -21.78
C LEU A 356 -16.35 24.25 -20.38
N ALA A 357 -16.20 23.38 -19.37
CA ALA A 357 -16.51 23.75 -18.00
C ALA A 357 -15.59 24.86 -17.48
N ALA A 358 -14.30 24.85 -17.84
CA ALA A 358 -13.36 25.90 -17.45
C ALA A 358 -13.71 27.23 -18.11
N ILE A 359 -13.99 27.21 -19.42
CA ILE A 359 -14.41 28.40 -20.19
C ILE A 359 -15.72 28.96 -19.62
N TYR A 360 -16.69 28.11 -19.30
CA TYR A 360 -17.95 28.53 -18.70
C TYR A 360 -17.75 29.19 -17.34
N ASN A 361 -16.98 28.57 -16.44
CA ASN A 361 -16.67 29.14 -15.13
C ASN A 361 -15.98 30.51 -15.26
N PHE A 362 -15.04 30.66 -16.20
CA PHE A 362 -14.39 31.94 -16.46
C PHE A 362 -15.40 33.06 -16.79
N PHE A 363 -16.40 32.78 -17.64
CA PHE A 363 -17.40 33.80 -18.01
C PHE A 363 -18.38 34.10 -16.86
N GLU A 364 -18.73 33.10 -16.05
CA GLU A 364 -19.54 33.31 -14.84
C GLU A 364 -18.78 34.14 -13.78
N ASP A 365 -17.51 33.83 -13.53
CA ASP A 365 -16.67 34.58 -12.58
C ASP A 365 -16.48 36.02 -13.03
N ARG A 366 -16.26 36.26 -14.33
CA ARG A 366 -16.17 37.60 -14.90
C ARG A 366 -17.47 38.40 -14.76
N LYS A 367 -18.63 37.73 -14.85
CA LYS A 367 -19.94 38.37 -14.64
C LYS A 367 -20.13 38.77 -13.17
N ASN A 368 -19.65 37.95 -12.23
CA ASN A 368 -19.70 38.22 -10.80
C ASN A 368 -18.74 39.34 -10.39
N PHE A 369 -17.51 39.37 -10.94
CA PHE A 369 -16.49 40.39 -10.66
C PHE A 369 -16.86 41.80 -11.14
N ARG A 370 -17.72 41.93 -12.17
CA ARG A 370 -18.19 43.25 -12.64
C ARG A 370 -18.98 44.03 -11.59
N PHE A 371 -19.30 43.44 -10.44
CA PHE A 371 -19.99 44.07 -9.32
C PHE A 371 -19.08 44.48 -8.14
N GLU A 372 -17.82 44.02 -8.07
CA GLU A 372 -16.92 44.28 -6.92
C GLU A 372 -15.49 44.69 -7.38
N ASP A 373 -15.12 45.94 -7.07
CA ASP A 373 -13.80 46.62 -7.10
C ASP A 373 -12.87 46.58 -8.36
N LYS A 374 -12.29 47.76 -8.68
CA LYS A 374 -11.62 48.03 -9.98
C LYS A 374 -10.08 47.88 -9.99
N ASP A 375 -9.39 47.90 -8.85
CA ASP A 375 -7.92 48.02 -8.83
C ASP A 375 -7.16 46.69 -8.69
N SER A 376 -7.79 45.62 -8.20
CA SER A 376 -7.29 44.23 -8.24
C SER A 376 -7.54 43.53 -9.60
N CYS A 377 -8.18 44.22 -10.53
CA CYS A 377 -8.78 43.64 -11.73
C CYS A 377 -7.77 43.30 -12.84
N ARG A 378 -6.70 44.09 -13.03
CA ARG A 378 -5.78 43.91 -14.18
C ARG A 378 -4.93 42.64 -14.15
N ALA A 379 -4.31 42.33 -13.01
CA ALA A 379 -3.49 41.12 -12.87
C ALA A 379 -4.36 39.86 -12.95
N TYR A 380 -5.57 39.92 -12.41
CA TYR A 380 -6.58 38.86 -12.51
C TYR A 380 -7.06 38.68 -13.96
N GLU A 381 -7.28 39.77 -14.70
CA GLU A 381 -7.65 39.72 -16.12
C GLU A 381 -6.55 39.10 -17.01
N GLU A 382 -5.27 39.41 -16.79
CA GLU A 382 -4.15 38.84 -17.57
C GLU A 382 -3.94 37.34 -17.32
N GLU A 383 -4.03 36.90 -16.07
CA GLU A 383 -3.90 35.48 -15.70
C GLU A 383 -5.08 34.65 -16.25
N THR A 384 -6.29 35.20 -16.15
CA THR A 384 -7.50 34.52 -16.62
C THR A 384 -7.63 34.55 -18.15
N GLU A 385 -7.14 35.57 -18.84
CA GLU A 385 -7.04 35.58 -20.31
C GLU A 385 -6.04 34.52 -20.80
N SER A 386 -4.90 34.39 -20.12
CA SER A 386 -3.92 33.34 -20.41
C SER A 386 -4.49 31.93 -20.23
N GLN A 387 -5.34 31.73 -19.22
CA GLN A 387 -6.08 30.47 -19.01
C GLN A 387 -7.08 30.21 -20.14
N LEU A 388 -7.84 31.22 -20.57
CA LEU A 388 -8.81 31.10 -21.66
C LEU A 388 -8.14 30.74 -22.99
N ILE A 389 -7.01 31.40 -23.31
CA ILE A 389 -6.20 31.09 -24.50
C ILE A 389 -5.75 29.63 -24.43
N CYS A 390 -5.26 29.18 -23.27
CA CYS A 390 -4.83 27.80 -23.07
C CYS A 390 -5.96 26.80 -23.40
N TYR A 391 -7.14 26.93 -22.79
CA TYR A 391 -8.27 26.02 -23.06
C TYR A 391 -8.78 26.10 -24.51
N THR A 392 -8.74 27.27 -25.13
CA THR A 392 -9.18 27.44 -26.52
C THR A 392 -8.19 26.77 -27.48
N THR A 393 -6.88 26.93 -27.28
CA THR A 393 -5.86 26.25 -28.09
C THR A 393 -5.85 24.74 -27.85
N MET A 394 -6.14 24.30 -26.63
CA MET A 394 -6.32 22.89 -26.32
C MET A 394 -7.43 22.25 -27.15
N LEU A 395 -8.56 22.94 -27.37
CA LEU A 395 -9.66 22.42 -28.21
C LEU A 395 -9.33 22.38 -29.72
N GLN A 396 -8.29 23.11 -30.15
CA GLN A 396 -7.81 23.13 -31.53
C GLN A 396 -6.73 22.07 -31.82
N THR A 397 -6.14 21.50 -30.76
CA THR A 397 -5.07 20.48 -30.83
C THR A 397 -5.69 19.09 -30.86
#